data_AF-A0A3E4QK08-F1
#
_entry.id   AF-A0A3E4QK08-F1
#
_cell.length_a   1.000
_cell.length_b   1.000
_cell.length_c   1.000
_cell.angle_alpha   90.00
_cell.angle_beta   90.00
_cell.angle_gamma   90.00
#
_symmetry.space_group_name_H-M   'P 1'
#
loop_
_entity.id
_entity.type
_entity.pdbx_description
1 polymer ?
#
loop_
_entity_poly.entity_id
_entity_poly.type
_entity_poly.pdbx_seq_one_letter_code
_entity_poly.pdbx_strand_id
1 'polypeptide(L)'
;MELRGRLIGRIHEEEVKQIASIVQTMYDEEAFDDFFQLLFDDERRVSENVAWIMSHFNKSGRERLKSKKQLMIDEAQRTSNPTKLRLLLTILLKQTFSESEIETSFLDFCLNNITNFAQPIGIRSLSIYLSFQQCKFFPELLSELETTLHFYDNMPLTPGLKCAKTKVLREIKKIKENGLSSHYR
;
A
#
# COMPACT_ATOMS: atom_id res chain seq x y z
N MET A 1 15.84 14.81 -17.73
CA MET A 1 17.23 14.31 -17.61
C MET A 1 17.91 14.71 -16.28
N GLU A 2 17.66 15.92 -15.75
CA GLU A 2 18.29 16.41 -14.49
C GLU A 2 17.81 15.68 -13.22
N LEU A 3 16.48 15.52 -13.04
CA LEU A 3 15.93 14.87 -11.85
C LEU A 3 16.35 13.40 -11.73
N ARG A 4 16.27 12.63 -12.83
CA ARG A 4 16.77 11.26 -12.88
C ARG A 4 18.23 11.17 -12.41
N GLY A 5 19.09 12.06 -12.92
CA GLY A 5 20.50 12.15 -12.52
C GLY A 5 20.67 12.33 -11.00
N ARG A 6 19.85 13.20 -10.39
CA ARG A 6 19.85 13.39 -8.93
C ARG A 6 19.42 12.12 -8.18
N LEU A 7 18.43 11.39 -8.70
CA LEU A 7 17.86 10.20 -8.06
C LEU A 7 18.73 8.93 -8.20
N ILE A 8 19.79 8.95 -9.01
CA ILE A 8 20.84 7.91 -9.01
C ILE A 8 21.67 7.96 -7.71
N GLY A 9 21.75 9.13 -7.09
CA GLY A 9 22.44 9.31 -5.81
C GLY A 9 21.61 8.84 -4.62
N ARG A 10 22.26 8.75 -3.46
CA ARG A 10 21.53 8.72 -2.19
C ARG A 10 20.83 10.06 -2.00
N ILE A 11 19.58 10.01 -1.55
CA ILE A 11 18.84 11.17 -1.04
C ILE A 11 18.54 10.94 0.44
N HIS A 12 18.41 12.03 1.19
CA HIS A 12 18.13 11.98 2.62
C HIS A 12 16.68 12.44 2.89
N GLU A 13 16.18 12.17 4.10
CA GLU A 13 14.76 12.39 4.41
C GLU A 13 14.28 13.82 4.14
N GLU A 14 15.07 14.83 4.49
CA GLU A 14 14.69 16.23 4.25
C GLU A 14 14.60 16.57 2.77
N GLU A 15 15.50 16.01 1.97
CA GLU A 15 15.47 16.18 0.52
C GLU A 15 14.29 15.42 -0.11
N VAL A 16 13.96 14.23 0.39
CA VAL A 16 12.77 13.48 -0.04
C VAL A 16 11.51 14.31 0.20
N LYS A 17 11.38 14.94 1.37
CA LYS A 17 10.25 15.81 1.71
C LYS A 17 10.20 17.06 0.81
N GLN A 18 11.34 17.67 0.53
CA GLN A 18 11.44 18.83 -0.36
C GLN A 18 11.00 18.48 -1.78
N ILE A 19 11.54 17.40 -2.36
CA ILE A 19 11.16 16.93 -3.70
C ILE A 19 9.68 16.54 -3.72
N ALA A 20 9.19 15.84 -2.69
CA ALA A 20 7.77 15.50 -2.57
C ALA A 20 6.88 16.75 -2.57
N SER A 21 7.30 17.80 -1.86
CA SER A 21 6.57 19.08 -1.82
C SER A 21 6.49 19.75 -3.19
N ILE A 22 7.57 19.69 -3.97
CA ILE A 22 7.64 20.29 -5.31
C ILE A 22 6.79 19.47 -6.29
N VAL A 23 7.05 18.16 -6.38
CA VAL A 23 6.43 17.27 -7.37
C VAL A 23 4.91 17.23 -7.19
N GLN A 24 4.41 17.11 -5.96
CA GLN A 24 2.97 16.98 -5.73
C GLN A 24 2.19 18.23 -6.17
N THR A 25 2.84 19.40 -6.21
CA THR A 25 2.22 20.69 -6.61
C THR A 25 2.60 21.14 -8.02
N MET A 26 3.26 20.29 -8.83
CA MET A 26 3.58 20.64 -10.22
C MET A 26 2.29 20.89 -11.02
N TYR A 27 2.21 22.06 -11.66
CA TYR A 27 1.08 22.40 -12.55
C TYR A 27 1.17 21.72 -13.91
N ASP A 28 2.39 21.39 -14.33
CA ASP A 28 2.66 20.69 -15.58
C ASP A 28 2.41 19.18 -15.36
N GLU A 29 1.37 18.65 -16.00
CA GLU A 29 1.01 17.23 -15.93
C GLU A 29 1.99 16.34 -16.70
N GLU A 30 2.61 16.83 -17.77
CA GLU A 30 3.63 16.09 -18.51
C GLU A 30 4.88 15.91 -17.63
N ALA A 31 5.29 16.96 -16.91
CA ALA A 31 6.39 16.87 -15.95
C ALA A 31 6.12 15.92 -14.77
N PHE A 32 4.87 15.87 -14.29
CA PHE A 32 4.48 14.90 -13.25
C PHE A 32 4.46 13.47 -13.79
N ASP A 33 4.00 13.28 -15.02
CA ASP A 33 3.99 11.98 -15.67
C ASP A 33 5.41 11.47 -15.96
N ASP A 34 6.32 12.37 -16.37
CA ASP A 34 7.75 12.08 -16.49
C ASP A 34 8.36 11.66 -15.15
N PHE A 35 8.03 12.37 -14.06
CA PHE A 35 8.45 11.95 -12.72
C PHE A 35 7.89 10.58 -12.35
N PHE A 36 6.60 10.35 -12.59
CA PHE A 36 5.95 9.08 -12.28
C PHE A 36 6.56 7.94 -13.08
N GLN A 37 6.94 8.18 -14.34
CA GLN A 37 7.57 7.17 -15.20
C GLN A 37 8.91 6.68 -14.63
N LEU A 38 9.63 7.51 -13.86
CA LEU A 38 10.85 7.09 -13.15
C LEU A 38 10.59 6.02 -12.07
N LEU A 39 9.33 5.79 -11.67
CA LEU A 39 8.96 4.64 -10.84
C LEU A 39 9.31 3.32 -11.53
N PHE A 40 9.33 3.27 -12.87
CA PHE A 40 9.62 2.08 -13.67
C PHE A 40 11.06 2.05 -14.19
N ASP A 41 11.93 2.95 -13.71
CA ASP A 41 13.33 3.00 -14.13
C ASP A 41 14.08 1.70 -13.81
N ASP A 42 14.90 1.24 -14.76
CA ASP A 42 15.74 0.04 -14.62
C ASP A 42 16.81 0.23 -13.53
N GLU A 43 17.22 1.48 -13.25
CA GLU A 43 18.10 1.76 -12.13
C GLU A 43 17.31 1.63 -10.82
N ARG A 44 17.61 0.54 -10.09
CA ARG A 44 16.98 0.18 -8.81
C ARG A 44 16.87 1.38 -7.86
N ARG A 45 17.93 2.17 -7.73
CA ARG A 45 17.94 3.29 -6.78
C ARG A 45 17.03 4.44 -7.22
N VAL A 46 16.94 4.72 -8.52
CA VAL A 46 16.03 5.73 -9.07
C VAL A 46 14.60 5.35 -8.72
N SER A 47 14.18 4.13 -9.06
CA SER A 47 12.80 3.69 -8.81
C SER A 47 12.45 3.56 -7.32
N GLU A 48 13.41 3.17 -6.46
CA GLU A 48 13.25 3.22 -5.01
C GLU A 48 13.05 4.64 -4.48
N ASN A 49 13.89 5.58 -4.93
CA ASN A 49 13.83 6.97 -4.49
C ASN A 49 12.52 7.63 -4.92
N VAL A 50 12.02 7.35 -6.12
CA VAL A 50 10.70 7.81 -6.60
C VAL A 50 9.58 7.30 -5.69
N ALA A 51 9.56 5.99 -5.40
CA ALA A 51 8.58 5.42 -4.48
C ALA A 51 8.70 6.03 -3.07
N TRP A 52 9.91 6.35 -2.61
CA TRP A 52 10.10 7.00 -1.32
C TRP A 52 9.53 8.42 -1.30
N ILE A 53 9.81 9.22 -2.33
CA ILE A 53 9.25 10.57 -2.53
C ILE A 53 7.71 10.51 -2.54
N MET A 54 7.11 9.64 -3.35
CA MET A 54 5.66 9.48 -3.43
C MET A 54 5.04 9.08 -2.09
N SER A 55 5.74 8.30 -1.26
CA SER A 55 5.24 7.91 0.07
C SER A 55 5.04 9.09 1.04
N HIS A 56 5.68 10.23 0.77
CA HIS A 56 5.57 11.48 1.53
C HIS A 56 4.52 12.45 0.98
N PHE A 57 3.80 12.10 -0.10
CA PHE A 57 2.75 12.96 -0.62
C PHE A 57 1.64 13.24 0.40
N ASN A 58 1.23 14.51 0.45
CA ASN A 58 0.11 14.98 1.26
C ASN A 58 -1.24 14.63 0.58
N LYS A 59 -2.34 15.21 1.05
CA LYS A 59 -3.66 14.95 0.46
C LYS A 59 -3.71 15.26 -1.04
N SER A 60 -3.18 16.39 -1.48
CA SER A 60 -3.18 16.78 -2.90
C SER A 60 -2.35 15.82 -3.76
N GLY A 61 -1.14 15.46 -3.32
CA GLY A 61 -0.34 14.46 -4.04
C GLY A 61 -1.00 13.08 -4.10
N ARG A 62 -1.71 12.66 -3.04
CA ARG A 62 -2.47 11.41 -3.06
C ARG A 62 -3.61 11.42 -4.09
N GLU A 63 -4.30 12.53 -4.25
CA GLU A 63 -5.34 12.68 -5.27
C GLU A 63 -4.78 12.51 -6.68
N ARG A 64 -3.59 13.06 -6.96
CA ARG A 64 -2.91 12.88 -8.25
C ARG A 64 -2.58 11.43 -8.55
N LEU A 65 -2.28 10.64 -7.51
CA LEU A 65 -1.96 9.22 -7.66
C LEU A 65 -3.17 8.32 -7.91
N LYS A 66 -4.41 8.83 -7.82
CA LYS A 66 -5.61 8.02 -8.04
C LYS A 66 -5.67 7.44 -9.45
N SER A 67 -5.40 8.24 -10.49
CA SER A 67 -5.38 7.78 -11.89
C SER A 67 -4.24 6.81 -12.18
N LYS A 68 -3.22 6.77 -11.31
CA LYS A 68 -2.04 5.89 -11.42
C LYS A 68 -2.12 4.66 -10.52
N LYS A 69 -3.24 4.44 -9.81
CA LYS A 69 -3.44 3.34 -8.84
C LYS A 69 -3.10 1.98 -9.45
N GLN A 70 -3.64 1.69 -10.64
CA GLN A 70 -3.44 0.40 -11.30
C GLN A 70 -1.97 0.14 -11.64
N LEU A 71 -1.29 1.14 -12.21
CA LEU A 71 0.13 1.04 -12.55
C LEU A 71 1.00 0.76 -11.31
N MET A 72 0.64 1.33 -10.16
CA MET A 72 1.33 1.04 -8.89
C MET A 72 1.01 -0.37 -8.34
N ILE A 73 -0.20 -0.87 -8.54
CA ILE A 73 -0.59 -2.25 -8.20
C ILE A 73 0.20 -3.24 -9.05
N ASP A 74 0.22 -3.05 -10.37
CA ASP A 74 0.93 -3.91 -11.30
C ASP A 74 2.43 -3.96 -10.96
N GLU A 75 3.02 -2.80 -10.64
CA GLU A 75 4.41 -2.73 -10.20
C GLU A 75 4.67 -3.44 -8.86
N ALA A 76 3.74 -3.32 -7.90
CA ALA A 76 3.86 -4.01 -6.63
C ALA A 76 3.83 -5.54 -6.80
N GLN A 77 3.01 -6.04 -7.73
CA GLN A 77 2.93 -7.47 -8.03
C GLN A 77 4.15 -7.98 -8.81
N ARG A 78 4.79 -7.11 -9.62
CA ARG A 78 5.93 -7.46 -10.47
C ARG A 78 7.29 -7.36 -9.78
N THR A 79 7.46 -6.38 -8.88
CA THR A 79 8.80 -6.04 -8.37
C THR A 79 9.35 -7.12 -7.43
N SER A 80 10.60 -7.54 -7.66
CA SER A 80 11.35 -8.41 -6.75
C SER A 80 12.07 -7.63 -5.64
N ASN A 81 11.98 -6.30 -5.67
CA ASN A 81 12.68 -5.43 -4.72
C ASN A 81 11.83 -5.19 -3.46
N PRO A 82 12.22 -5.71 -2.29
CA PRO A 82 11.42 -5.60 -1.06
C PRO A 82 11.30 -4.17 -0.55
N THR A 83 12.29 -3.30 -0.79
CA THR A 83 12.23 -1.89 -0.40
C THR A 83 11.16 -1.17 -1.21
N LYS A 84 11.21 -1.33 -2.53
CA LYS A 84 10.24 -0.73 -3.45
C LYS A 84 8.82 -1.26 -3.19
N LEU A 85 8.67 -2.58 -3.04
CA LEU A 85 7.40 -3.20 -2.69
C LEU A 85 6.80 -2.60 -1.41
N ARG A 86 7.57 -2.52 -0.33
CA ARG A 86 7.10 -1.92 0.93
C ARG A 86 6.64 -0.47 0.75
N LEU A 87 7.35 0.31 -0.06
CA LEU A 87 6.97 1.71 -0.35
C LEU A 87 5.69 1.79 -1.19
N LEU A 88 5.54 0.95 -2.22
CA LEU A 88 4.33 0.87 -3.03
C LEU A 88 3.11 0.49 -2.20
N LEU A 89 3.21 -0.54 -1.36
CA LEU A 89 2.12 -0.92 -0.45
C LEU A 89 1.78 0.21 0.55
N THR A 90 2.79 0.99 0.97
CA THR A 90 2.58 2.16 1.84
C THR A 90 1.80 3.28 1.11
N ILE A 91 2.09 3.51 -0.17
CA ILE A 91 1.40 4.48 -1.01
C ILE A 91 -0.04 4.02 -1.26
N LEU A 92 -0.21 2.76 -1.70
CA LEU A 92 -1.50 2.15 -1.99
C LEU A 92 -2.42 2.12 -0.78
N LEU A 93 -1.89 1.93 0.43
CA LEU A 93 -2.70 1.97 1.66
C LEU A 93 -3.33 3.34 1.91
N LYS A 94 -2.77 4.41 1.33
CA LYS A 94 -3.34 5.77 1.41
C LYS A 94 -4.29 6.09 0.25
N GLN A 95 -4.46 5.17 -0.72
CA GLN A 95 -5.43 5.28 -1.80
C GLN A 95 -6.79 4.72 -1.37
N THR A 96 -7.83 5.07 -2.12
CA THR A 96 -9.20 4.60 -1.87
C THR A 96 -9.47 3.29 -2.60
N PHE A 97 -9.99 2.31 -1.88
CA PHE A 97 -10.65 1.12 -2.42
C PHE A 97 -12.16 1.28 -2.24
N SER A 98 -12.95 0.84 -3.22
CA SER A 98 -14.41 0.97 -3.21
C SER A 98 -15.08 -0.39 -3.34
N GLU A 99 -16.35 -0.46 -2.93
CA GLU A 99 -17.19 -1.65 -3.08
C GLU A 99 -17.43 -2.03 -4.56
N SER A 100 -17.42 -1.06 -5.47
CA SER A 100 -17.63 -1.30 -6.89
C SER A 100 -16.38 -1.80 -7.63
N GLU A 101 -15.20 -1.74 -7.01
CA GLU A 101 -13.91 -2.02 -7.64
C GLU A 101 -13.02 -2.86 -6.71
N ILE A 102 -13.33 -4.15 -6.62
CA ILE A 102 -12.42 -5.10 -5.98
C ILE A 102 -11.29 -5.47 -6.94
N GLU A 103 -10.05 -5.23 -6.51
CA GLU A 103 -8.86 -5.59 -7.27
C GLU A 103 -8.45 -7.02 -6.90
N THR A 104 -9.20 -8.02 -7.39
CA THR A 104 -9.07 -9.42 -6.96
C THR A 104 -7.63 -9.93 -7.01
N SER A 105 -6.90 -9.68 -8.11
CA SER A 105 -5.51 -10.11 -8.24
C SER A 105 -4.60 -9.49 -7.18
N PHE A 106 -4.87 -8.23 -6.79
CA PHE A 106 -4.11 -7.52 -5.77
C PHE A 106 -4.49 -7.97 -4.36
N LEU A 107 -5.76 -8.29 -4.13
CA LEU A 107 -6.22 -8.92 -2.89
C LEU A 107 -5.53 -10.27 -2.69
N ASP A 108 -5.51 -11.14 -3.69
CA ASP A 108 -4.83 -12.44 -3.64
C ASP A 108 -3.33 -12.28 -3.38
N PHE A 109 -2.69 -11.32 -4.04
CA PHE A 109 -1.30 -10.95 -3.78
C PHE A 109 -1.08 -10.54 -2.32
N CYS A 110 -1.97 -9.73 -1.74
CA CYS A 110 -1.88 -9.35 -0.33
C CYS A 110 -2.07 -10.55 0.60
N LEU A 111 -3.09 -11.39 0.38
CA LEU A 111 -3.37 -12.58 1.19
C LEU A 111 -2.18 -13.56 1.19
N ASN A 112 -1.58 -13.80 0.02
CA ASN A 112 -0.38 -14.62 -0.13
C ASN A 112 0.83 -14.04 0.63
N ASN A 113 0.98 -12.71 0.67
CA ASN A 113 2.04 -12.08 1.44
C ASN A 113 1.82 -12.22 2.96
N ILE A 114 0.58 -12.24 3.45
CA ILE A 114 0.30 -12.45 4.89
C ILE A 114 0.87 -13.81 5.35
N THR A 115 0.69 -14.85 4.53
CA THR A 115 1.10 -16.25 4.80
C THR A 115 2.52 -16.60 4.44
N ASN A 116 3.21 -15.74 3.69
CA ASN A 116 4.60 -15.97 3.35
C ASN A 116 5.55 -15.56 4.49
N PHE A 117 6.07 -16.54 5.24
CA PHE A 117 7.00 -16.31 6.34
C PHE A 117 8.37 -15.75 5.92
N ALA A 118 8.76 -15.90 4.65
CA ALA A 118 9.99 -15.32 4.12
C ALA A 118 9.85 -13.81 3.84
N GLN A 119 8.62 -13.28 3.78
CA GLN A 119 8.41 -11.86 3.52
C GLN A 119 8.77 -10.99 4.73
N PRO A 120 9.39 -9.81 4.50
CA PRO A 120 9.63 -8.85 5.55
C PRO A 120 8.35 -8.49 6.31
N ILE A 121 8.45 -8.35 7.63
CA ILE A 121 7.32 -8.04 8.52
C ILE A 121 6.54 -6.80 8.04
N GLY A 122 7.23 -5.77 7.56
CA GLY A 122 6.58 -4.56 7.05
C GLY A 122 5.66 -4.82 5.85
N ILE A 123 6.06 -5.70 4.93
CA ILE A 123 5.23 -6.11 3.78
C ILE A 123 4.02 -6.88 4.28
N ARG A 124 4.23 -7.89 5.14
CA ARG A 124 3.15 -8.70 5.72
C ARG A 124 2.12 -7.84 6.47
N SER A 125 2.57 -6.90 7.30
CA SER A 125 1.69 -5.97 8.02
C SER A 125 0.91 -5.04 7.08
N LEU A 126 1.53 -4.53 6.02
CA LEU A 126 0.84 -3.69 5.02
C LEU A 126 -0.21 -4.50 4.25
N SER A 127 0.10 -5.75 3.90
CA SER A 127 -0.84 -6.66 3.24
C SER A 127 -2.08 -6.93 4.10
N ILE A 128 -1.94 -7.09 5.42
CA ILE A 128 -3.11 -7.20 6.33
C ILE A 128 -4.04 -5.98 6.20
N TYR A 129 -3.47 -4.77 6.21
CA TYR A 129 -4.27 -3.55 6.10
C TYR A 129 -4.92 -3.37 4.73
N LEU A 130 -4.21 -3.70 3.65
CA LEU A 130 -4.71 -3.60 2.28
C LEU A 130 -5.79 -4.64 1.98
N SER A 131 -5.64 -5.87 2.48
CA SER A 131 -6.71 -6.88 2.41
C SER A 131 -7.96 -6.37 3.14
N PHE A 132 -7.80 -5.80 4.34
CA PHE A 132 -8.94 -5.23 5.07
C PHE A 132 -9.65 -4.09 4.32
N GLN A 133 -8.90 -3.17 3.68
CA GLN A 133 -9.50 -2.06 2.93
C GLN A 133 -10.41 -2.54 1.78
N GLN A 134 -10.16 -3.73 1.23
CA GLN A 134 -10.96 -4.34 0.17
C GLN A 134 -12.06 -5.24 0.74
N CYS A 135 -11.74 -6.12 1.69
CA CYS A 135 -12.69 -7.09 2.25
C CYS A 135 -13.82 -6.42 3.07
N LYS A 136 -13.60 -5.23 3.65
CA LYS A 136 -14.60 -4.57 4.53
C LYS A 136 -15.96 -4.30 3.89
N PHE A 137 -16.05 -4.32 2.57
CA PHE A 137 -17.30 -4.12 1.82
C PHE A 137 -18.09 -5.43 1.63
N PHE A 138 -17.47 -6.59 1.82
CA PHE A 138 -18.04 -7.89 1.49
C PHE A 138 -18.00 -8.83 2.70
N PRO A 139 -19.15 -9.19 3.30
CA PRO A 139 -19.18 -10.00 4.53
C PRO A 139 -18.45 -11.34 4.44
N GLU A 140 -18.50 -11.99 3.28
CA GLU A 140 -17.82 -13.27 3.02
C GLU A 140 -16.29 -13.10 3.04
N LEU A 141 -15.77 -12.15 2.23
CA LEU A 141 -14.33 -11.86 2.19
C LEU A 141 -13.80 -11.32 3.53
N LEU A 142 -14.62 -10.58 4.27
CA LEU A 142 -14.27 -10.10 5.60
C LEU A 142 -14.12 -11.25 6.60
N SER A 143 -14.99 -12.26 6.50
CA SER A 143 -14.94 -13.47 7.33
C SER A 143 -13.78 -14.39 6.94
N GLU A 144 -13.44 -14.47 5.65
CA GLU A 144 -12.25 -15.18 5.17
C GLU A 144 -10.96 -14.53 5.66
N LEU A 145 -10.87 -13.18 5.59
CA LEU A 145 -9.73 -12.45 6.15
C LEU A 145 -9.61 -12.66 7.66
N GLU A 146 -10.71 -12.60 8.41
CA GLU A 146 -10.73 -12.88 9.84
C GLU A 146 -10.19 -14.28 10.15
N THR A 147 -10.68 -15.30 9.43
CA THR A 147 -10.23 -16.69 9.56
C THR A 147 -8.73 -16.82 9.27
N THR A 148 -8.26 -16.19 8.20
CA THR A 148 -6.84 -16.14 7.82
C THR A 148 -5.99 -15.54 8.95
N LEU A 149 -6.47 -14.48 9.60
CA LEU A 149 -5.76 -13.84 10.72
C LEU A 149 -5.76 -14.72 11.98
N HIS A 150 -6.84 -15.45 12.26
CA HIS A 150 -6.93 -16.36 13.40
C HIS A 150 -6.03 -17.59 13.28
N PHE A 151 -5.69 -18.02 12.06
CA PHE A 151 -4.68 -19.07 11.84
C PHE A 151 -3.35 -18.78 12.59
N TYR A 152 -3.04 -17.50 12.81
CA TYR A 152 -1.84 -17.05 13.51
C TYR A 152 -1.93 -16.98 15.04
N ASP A 153 -3.07 -17.30 15.66
CA ASP A 153 -3.21 -17.17 17.13
C ASP A 153 -2.22 -18.04 17.91
N ASN A 154 -1.83 -19.18 17.34
CA ASN A 154 -0.93 -20.13 17.99
C ASN A 154 0.54 -19.98 17.56
N MET A 155 0.89 -18.93 16.80
CA MET A 155 2.25 -18.73 16.31
C MET A 155 2.94 -17.55 17.01
N PRO A 156 4.27 -17.64 17.26
CA PRO A 156 5.03 -16.50 17.78
C PRO A 156 5.06 -15.38 16.74
N LEU A 157 4.24 -14.34 16.94
CA LEU A 157 4.20 -13.16 16.08
C LEU A 157 5.13 -12.08 16.59
N THR A 158 5.81 -11.42 15.65
CA THR A 158 6.56 -10.21 15.97
C THR A 158 5.61 -9.09 16.40
N PRO A 159 6.06 -8.12 17.22
CA PRO A 159 5.21 -7.05 17.72
C PRO A 159 4.50 -6.26 16.60
N GLY A 160 5.18 -5.99 15.49
CA GLY A 160 4.61 -5.28 14.34
C GLY A 160 3.48 -6.04 13.65
N LEU A 161 3.63 -7.36 13.48
CA LEU A 161 2.61 -8.20 12.86
C LEU A 161 1.41 -8.38 13.80
N LYS A 162 1.67 -8.57 15.10
CA LYS A 162 0.64 -8.63 16.14
C LYS A 162 -0.20 -7.35 16.18
N CYS A 163 0.44 -6.18 16.11
CA CYS A 163 -0.24 -4.89 16.07
C CYS A 163 -1.20 -4.78 14.88
N ALA A 164 -0.73 -5.10 13.67
CA ALA A 164 -1.56 -5.04 12.46
C ALA A 164 -2.76 -5.99 12.54
N LYS A 165 -2.53 -7.25 12.93
CA LYS A 165 -3.58 -8.24 13.16
C LYS A 165 -4.62 -7.78 14.17
N THR A 166 -4.19 -7.38 15.37
CA THR A 166 -5.11 -6.94 16.43
C THR A 166 -5.93 -5.72 16.01
N LYS A 167 -5.33 -4.77 15.30
CA LYS A 167 -6.03 -3.60 14.80
C LYS A 167 -7.11 -3.98 13.79
N VAL A 168 -6.80 -4.83 12.82
CA VAL A 168 -7.77 -5.27 11.81
C VAL A 168 -8.89 -6.12 12.41
N LEU A 169 -8.59 -7.09 13.29
CA LEU A 169 -9.61 -7.89 13.97
C LEU A 169 -10.60 -7.02 14.77
N ARG A 170 -10.10 -5.95 15.40
CA ARG A 170 -10.96 -5.00 16.11
C ARG A 170 -11.91 -4.26 15.16
N GLU A 171 -11.44 -3.84 13.99
CA GLU A 171 -12.29 -3.17 13.01
C GLU A 171 -13.30 -4.13 12.37
N ILE A 172 -12.91 -5.38 12.11
CA ILE A 172 -13.82 -6.45 11.66
C ILE A 172 -14.96 -6.64 12.66
N LYS A 173 -14.63 -6.78 13.95
CA LYS A 173 -15.62 -6.94 15.02
C LYS A 173 -16.62 -5.78 15.02
N LYS A 174 -16.15 -4.53 14.93
CA LYS A 174 -17.02 -3.34 14.88
C LYS A 174 -17.96 -3.36 13.68
N ILE A 175 -17.47 -3.73 12.48
CA ILE A 175 -18.30 -3.81 11.27
C ILE A 175 -19.40 -4.85 11.45
N LYS A 176 -19.06 -6.04 11.98
CA LYS A 176 -20.04 -7.11 12.23
C LYS A 176 -21.10 -6.70 13.26
N GLU A 177 -20.71 -6.07 14.35
CA GLU A 177 -21.64 -5.55 15.38
C GLU A 177 -22.59 -4.47 14.85
N ASN A 178 -22.10 -3.58 13.99
CA ASN A 178 -22.92 -2.54 13.37
C ASN A 178 -23.89 -3.11 12.32
N GLY A 179 -23.46 -4.09 11.52
CA GLY A 179 -24.32 -4.78 10.55
C GLY A 179 -25.44 -5.57 11.22
N LEU A 180 -25.15 -6.23 12.34
CA LEU A 180 -26.16 -6.91 13.17
C LEU A 180 -27.19 -5.91 13.73
N SER A 181 -26.74 -4.74 14.19
CA SER A 181 -27.62 -3.70 14.74
C SER A 181 -28.55 -3.05 13.70
N SER A 182 -28.17 -3.06 12.42
CA SER A 182 -29.02 -2.57 11.31
C SER A 182 -30.14 -3.54 10.94
N HIS A 183 -30.03 -4.82 11.32
CA HIS A 183 -31.05 -5.84 11.03
C HIS A 183 -32.15 -5.90 12.09
N TYR A 184 -31.97 -5.23 13.23
CA TYR A 184 -32.91 -5.15 14.36
C TYR A 184 -33.55 -3.76 14.54
N ARG A 185 -33.46 -2.88 13.54
CA ARG A 185 -34.21 -1.61 13.45
C ARG A 185 -35.08 -1.64 12.20
#